data_AF-D9XAH7-F1
#
_entry.id   AF-D9XAH7-F1
#
_cell.length_a   1.000
_cell.length_b   1.000
_cell.length_c   1.000
_cell.angle_alpha   90.00
_cell.angle_beta   90.00
_cell.angle_gamma   90.00
#
_symmetry.space_group_name_H-M   'P 1'
#
loop_
_entity.id
_entity.type
_entity.pdbx_description
1 polymer ?
#
loop_
_entity_poly.entity_id
_entity_poly.type
_entity_poly.pdbx_seq_one_letter_code
_entity_poly.pdbx_strand_id
1 'polypeptide(L)'
;MSVSAAPTCTYSTATWTPDYQDAPPALVARARAIAEVGAAHGTTLPVAAVAFPHTRPSIINVTLGMRTPEQVEQDVELHDQRVPEGLWDDLRAQGLIRSVVLTGHGGGRDVRCL
;
A
#
# COMPACT_ATOMS: atom_id res chain seq x y z
N MET A 1 -22.33 -52.80 13.50
CA MET A 1 -21.77 -51.72 12.66
C MET A 1 -21.77 -50.45 13.51
N SER A 2 -20.62 -50.12 14.11
CA SER A 2 -20.47 -48.97 14.99
C SER A 2 -19.93 -47.81 14.18
N VAL A 3 -20.69 -46.72 14.06
CA VAL A 3 -20.23 -45.47 13.45
C VAL A 3 -19.50 -44.69 14.55
N SER A 4 -18.18 -44.57 14.40
CA SER A 4 -17.33 -43.76 15.27
C SER A 4 -17.66 -42.28 15.06
N ALA A 5 -18.07 -41.62 16.13
CA ALA A 5 -18.33 -40.19 16.16
C ALA A 5 -17.03 -39.42 15.87
N ALA A 6 -17.03 -38.63 14.79
CA ALA A 6 -15.97 -37.69 14.50
C ALA A 6 -15.87 -36.63 15.63
N PRO A 7 -14.66 -36.22 16.05
CA PRO A 7 -14.51 -35.20 17.07
C PRO A 7 -15.08 -33.87 16.55
N THR A 8 -16.08 -33.33 17.26
CA THR A 8 -16.65 -32.02 17.00
C THR A 8 -15.54 -30.98 17.08
N CYS A 9 -15.20 -30.38 15.93
CA CYS A 9 -14.26 -29.26 15.90
C CYS A 9 -14.88 -28.10 16.70
N THR A 10 -14.38 -27.86 17.91
CA THR A 10 -14.73 -26.68 18.70
C THR A 10 -14.01 -25.49 18.10
N TYR A 11 -14.65 -24.80 17.15
CA TYR A 11 -14.23 -23.47 16.74
C TYR A 11 -14.45 -22.52 17.93
N SER A 12 -13.37 -21.88 18.37
CA SER A 12 -13.41 -20.78 19.32
C SER A 12 -14.03 -19.58 18.64
N THR A 13 -15.16 -19.09 19.15
CA THR A 13 -15.73 -17.78 18.79
C THR A 13 -14.87 -16.65 19.37
N ALA A 14 -13.60 -16.60 18.99
CA ALA A 14 -12.74 -15.49 19.34
C ALA A 14 -13.26 -14.24 18.63
N THR A 15 -13.87 -13.33 19.38
CA THR A 15 -14.21 -11.99 18.91
C THR A 15 -12.91 -11.28 18.51
N TRP A 16 -12.67 -11.17 17.20
CA TRP A 16 -11.55 -10.41 16.67
C TRP A 16 -11.85 -8.92 16.83
N THR A 17 -11.09 -8.27 17.70
CA THR A 17 -11.15 -6.81 17.85
C THR A 17 -10.20 -6.19 16.83
N PRO A 18 -10.65 -5.30 15.93
CA PRO A 18 -9.76 -4.59 15.03
C PRO A 18 -8.84 -3.69 15.86
N ASP A 19 -7.53 -3.93 15.79
CA ASP A 19 -6.50 -3.11 16.44
C ASP A 19 -6.13 -1.89 15.57
N TYR A 20 -7.15 -1.16 15.10
CA TYR A 20 -6.96 0.04 14.30
C TYR A 20 -6.99 1.27 15.22
N GLN A 21 -5.86 1.94 15.34
CA GLN A 21 -5.72 3.19 16.10
C GLN A 21 -5.81 4.39 15.14
N ASP A 22 -6.18 5.55 15.67
CA ASP A 22 -6.12 6.79 14.90
C ASP A 22 -4.69 7.05 14.40
N ALA A 23 -4.59 7.55 13.18
CA ALA A 23 -3.30 7.92 12.60
C ALA A 23 -2.66 9.04 13.44
N PRO A 24 -1.39 8.89 13.87
CA PRO A 24 -0.66 9.95 14.57
C PRO A 24 -0.74 11.29 13.81
N PRO A 25 -0.95 12.43 14.49
CA PRO A 25 -1.12 13.73 13.84
C PRO A 25 0.02 14.10 12.88
N ALA A 26 1.25 13.68 13.19
CA ALA A 26 2.41 13.88 12.33
C ALA A 26 2.30 13.17 10.97
N LEU A 27 1.69 11.97 10.92
CA LEU A 27 1.46 11.25 9.66
C LEU A 27 0.38 11.94 8.84
N VAL A 28 -0.70 12.40 9.48
CA VAL A 28 -1.76 13.15 8.81
C VAL A 28 -1.23 14.46 8.23
N ALA A 29 -0.41 15.20 8.99
CA ALA A 29 0.24 16.42 8.52
C ALA A 29 1.14 16.16 7.31
N ARG A 30 1.94 15.07 7.34
CA ARG A 30 2.77 14.68 6.20
C ARG A 30 1.93 14.30 4.98
N ALA A 31 0.85 13.56 5.14
CA ALA A 31 -0.04 13.20 4.04
C ALA A 31 -0.67 14.44 3.38
N ARG A 32 -1.06 15.43 4.19
CA ARG A 32 -1.56 16.73 3.70
C ARG A 32 -0.49 17.49 2.91
N ALA A 33 0.73 17.56 3.43
CA ALA A 33 1.84 18.19 2.70
C ALA A 33 2.10 17.53 1.34
N ILE A 34 2.06 16.19 1.27
CA ILE A 34 2.18 15.48 -0.03
C ILE A 34 1.01 15.82 -0.95
N ALA A 35 -0.22 15.89 -0.42
CA ALA A 35 -1.39 16.26 -1.21
C ALA A 35 -1.29 17.69 -1.77
N GLU A 36 -0.75 18.64 -1.00
CA GLU A 36 -0.52 20.02 -1.44
C GLU A 36 0.47 20.09 -2.60
N VAL A 37 1.59 19.37 -2.51
CA VAL A 37 2.56 19.28 -3.62
C VAL A 37 1.92 18.59 -4.83
N GLY A 38 1.19 17.49 -4.62
CA GLY A 38 0.44 16.82 -5.70
C GLY A 38 -0.50 17.78 -6.44
N ALA A 39 -1.27 18.57 -5.69
CA ALA A 39 -2.19 19.54 -6.25
C ALA A 39 -1.48 20.64 -7.06
N ALA A 40 -0.30 21.09 -6.60
CA ALA A 40 0.53 22.05 -7.34
C ALA A 40 1.00 21.49 -8.70
N HIS A 41 1.16 20.17 -8.81
CA HIS A 41 1.49 19.46 -10.05
C HIS A 41 0.27 18.99 -10.84
N GLY A 42 -0.95 19.38 -10.45
CA GLY A 42 -2.18 18.98 -11.13
C GLY A 42 -2.54 17.50 -10.96
N THR A 43 -2.04 16.85 -9.92
CA THR A 43 -2.40 15.47 -9.56
C THR A 43 -3.01 15.41 -8.15
N THR A 44 -3.46 14.23 -7.75
CA THR A 44 -4.01 13.99 -6.42
C THR A 44 -3.16 12.98 -5.66
N LEU A 45 -3.26 12.99 -4.33
CA LEU A 45 -2.53 12.05 -3.49
C LEU A 45 -2.82 10.57 -3.86
N PRO A 46 -4.06 10.13 -4.11
CA PRO A 46 -4.33 8.76 -4.52
C PRO A 46 -3.66 8.38 -5.84
N VAL A 47 -3.70 9.26 -6.84
CA VAL A 47 -3.02 9.03 -8.14
C VAL A 47 -1.51 8.88 -7.94
N ALA A 48 -0.91 9.81 -7.19
CA ALA A 48 0.50 9.73 -6.85
C ALA A 48 0.83 8.44 -6.05
N ALA A 49 -0.03 8.01 -5.14
CA ALA A 49 0.18 6.80 -4.35
C ALA A 49 0.20 5.53 -5.22
N VAL A 50 -0.69 5.43 -6.21
CA VAL A 50 -0.74 4.29 -7.16
C VAL A 50 0.47 4.31 -8.08
N ALA A 51 0.90 5.49 -8.56
CA ALA A 51 2.04 5.62 -9.47
C ALA A 51 3.41 5.47 -8.78
N PHE A 52 3.51 5.81 -7.49
CA PHE A 52 4.80 5.89 -6.78
C PHE A 52 5.64 4.60 -6.83
N PRO A 53 5.09 3.38 -6.65
CA PRO A 53 5.88 2.15 -6.77
C PRO A 53 6.52 1.96 -8.15
N HIS A 54 5.88 2.45 -9.21
CA HIS A 54 6.38 2.36 -10.58
C HIS A 54 7.58 3.29 -10.86
N THR A 55 7.93 4.19 -9.93
CA THR A 55 9.22 4.91 -9.96
C THR A 55 10.43 3.98 -9.82
N ARG A 56 10.21 2.69 -9.52
CA ARG A 56 11.25 1.67 -9.42
C ARG A 56 11.09 0.60 -10.51
N PRO A 57 12.15 0.31 -11.27
CA PRO A 57 12.08 -0.69 -12.36
C PRO A 57 11.90 -2.13 -11.88
N SER A 58 12.10 -2.40 -10.58
CA SER A 58 11.96 -3.75 -9.99
C SER A 58 10.53 -4.10 -9.58
N ILE A 59 9.57 -3.18 -9.71
CA ILE A 59 8.18 -3.40 -9.31
C ILE A 59 7.37 -3.86 -10.51
N ILE A 60 6.79 -5.05 -10.41
CA ILE A 60 6.01 -5.68 -11.48
C ILE A 60 4.51 -5.45 -11.36
N ASN A 61 3.99 -5.22 -10.16
CA ASN A 61 2.58 -4.93 -9.90
C ASN A 61 2.39 -4.14 -8.60
N VAL A 62 1.22 -3.52 -8.47
CA VAL A 62 0.73 -2.87 -7.25
C VAL A 62 -0.64 -3.46 -6.95
N THR A 63 -0.81 -4.07 -5.78
CA THR A 63 -2.09 -4.66 -5.36
C THR A 63 -2.95 -3.61 -4.67
N LEU A 64 -4.11 -3.30 -5.23
CA LEU A 64 -5.12 -2.42 -4.66
C LEU A 64 -6.25 -3.23 -4.01
N GLY A 65 -6.76 -2.73 -2.89
CA GLY A 65 -7.75 -3.41 -2.07
C GLY A 65 -9.13 -2.79 -2.24
N MET A 66 -10.06 -3.56 -2.81
CA MET A 66 -11.43 -3.13 -3.10
C MET A 66 -12.47 -4.03 -2.44
N ARG A 67 -13.61 -3.44 -2.09
CA ARG A 67 -14.78 -4.10 -1.47
C ARG A 67 -16.03 -4.03 -2.35
N THR A 68 -16.07 -3.11 -3.31
CA THR A 68 -17.19 -2.94 -4.24
C THR A 68 -16.70 -2.80 -5.69
N PRO A 69 -17.55 -3.07 -6.70
CA PRO A 69 -17.19 -2.90 -8.12
C PRO A 69 -16.82 -1.46 -8.49
N GLU A 70 -17.48 -0.46 -7.90
CA GLU A 70 -17.21 0.95 -8.19
C GLU A 70 -15.80 1.36 -7.76
N GLN A 71 -15.27 0.72 -6.71
CA GLN A 71 -13.88 0.92 -6.28
C GLN A 71 -12.89 0.34 -7.29
N VAL A 72 -13.26 -0.73 -8.00
CA VAL A 72 -12.42 -1.28 -9.09
C VAL A 72 -12.30 -0.25 -10.21
N GLU A 73 -13.42 0.35 -10.61
CA GLU A 73 -13.44 1.38 -11.66
C GLU A 73 -12.60 2.60 -11.24
N GLN A 74 -12.77 3.07 -10.01
CA GLN A 74 -11.97 4.17 -9.46
C GLN A 74 -10.47 3.83 -9.42
N ASP A 75 -10.10 2.63 -8.98
CA ASP A 75 -8.70 2.20 -8.90
C ASP A 75 -8.04 2.14 -10.29
N VAL A 76 -8.79 1.70 -11.30
CA VAL A 76 -8.35 1.71 -12.71
C VAL A 76 -8.17 3.15 -13.22
N GLU A 77 -9.13 4.04 -12.95
CA GLU A 77 -9.03 5.46 -13.32
C GLU A 77 -7.85 6.15 -12.65
N LEU A 78 -7.54 5.81 -11.39
CA LEU A 78 -6.37 6.31 -10.67
C LEU A 78 -5.07 5.81 -11.29
N HIS A 79 -5.02 4.53 -11.66
CA HIS A 79 -3.85 3.92 -12.30
C HIS A 79 -3.55 4.54 -13.68
N ASP A 80 -4.57 4.86 -14.47
CA ASP A 80 -4.40 5.38 -15.83
C ASP A 80 -4.02 6.87 -15.89
N GLN A 81 -4.14 7.59 -14.77
CA GLN A 81 -3.74 8.99 -14.68
C GLN A 81 -2.22 9.17 -14.69
N ARG A 82 -1.73 10.06 -15.55
CA ARG A 82 -0.29 10.39 -15.63
C ARG A 82 0.13 11.27 -14.47
N VAL A 83 1.25 10.92 -13.86
CA VAL A 83 1.92 11.74 -12.83
C VAL A 83 3.12 12.45 -13.44
N PRO A 84 3.21 13.80 -13.36
CA PRO A 84 4.38 14.53 -13.83
C PRO A 84 5.65 14.10 -13.09
N GLU A 85 6.76 13.90 -13.82
CA GLU A 85 8.02 13.45 -13.21
C GLU A 85 8.55 14.46 -12.16
N GLY A 86 8.32 15.77 -12.40
CA GLY A 86 8.74 16.84 -11.50
C GLY A 86 8.11 16.78 -10.10
N LEU A 87 6.97 16.10 -9.94
CA LEU A 87 6.36 15.86 -8.63
C LEU A 87 7.35 15.15 -7.69
N TRP A 88 8.05 14.15 -8.21
CA TRP A 88 8.94 13.32 -7.39
C TRP A 88 10.17 14.07 -6.92
N ASP A 89 10.68 14.98 -7.75
CA ASP A 89 11.80 15.84 -7.38
C ASP A 89 11.41 16.82 -6.27
N ASP A 90 10.25 17.46 -6.38
CA ASP A 90 9.76 18.39 -5.36
C ASP A 90 9.47 17.69 -4.03
N LEU A 91 8.84 16.51 -4.08
CA LEU A 91 8.59 15.71 -2.88
C LEU A 91 9.90 15.27 -2.20
N ARG A 92 10.95 14.96 -2.97
CA ARG A 92 12.29 14.64 -2.42
C ARG A 92 12.95 15.88 -1.83
N ALA A 93 12.89 17.01 -2.53
CA ALA A 93 13.48 18.27 -2.08
C ALA A 93 12.88 18.74 -0.74
N GLN A 94 11.59 18.51 -0.54
CA GLN A 94 10.87 18.82 0.70
C GLN A 94 11.02 17.74 1.80
N GLY A 95 11.77 16.65 1.54
CA GLY A 95 11.95 15.54 2.48
C GLY A 95 10.67 14.74 2.77
N LEU A 96 9.63 14.91 1.95
CA LEU A 96 8.35 14.24 2.11
C LEU A 96 8.39 12.78 1.68
N ILE A 97 9.29 12.44 0.74
CA ILE A 97 9.62 11.05 0.37
C ILE A 97 11.12 10.82 0.51
N ARG A 98 11.49 9.58 0.86
CA ARG A 98 12.90 9.20 1.03
C ARG A 98 13.56 9.07 -0.34
N SER A 99 14.73 9.68 -0.50
CA SER A 99 15.68 9.31 -1.55
C SER A 99 16.16 7.89 -1.30
N VAL A 100 15.78 6.98 -2.18
CA VAL A 100 15.92 5.53 -2.02
C VAL A 100 17.39 5.09 -2.02
N VAL A 101 18.05 5.18 -0.86
CA VAL A 101 19.27 4.41 -0.61
C VAL A 101 18.85 2.97 -0.36
N LEU A 102 19.27 2.05 -1.22
CA LEU A 102 19.17 0.62 -0.98
C LEU A 102 20.12 0.25 0.16
N THR A 103 19.69 0.44 1.40
CA THR A 103 20.34 -0.26 2.52
C THR A 103 19.86 -1.71 2.44
N GLY A 104 20.66 -2.55 1.78
CA GLY A 104 20.39 -3.98 1.70
C GLY A 104 20.29 -4.55 3.12
N HIS A 105 19.08 -4.93 3.53
CA HIS A 105 18.94 -5.85 4.65
C HIS A 105 19.10 -7.25 4.09
N GLY A 106 20.33 -7.76 4.22
CA GLY A 106 20.63 -9.17 4.02
C GLY A 106 19.73 -10.00 4.92
N GLY A 107 18.87 -10.80 4.31
CA GLY A 107 18.05 -11.79 4.98
C GLY A 107 17.89 -12.95 4.02
N GLY A 108 18.84 -13.89 4.09
CA GLY A 108 18.84 -15.10 3.28
C GLY A 108 17.51 -15.83 3.44
N ARG A 109 16.80 -16.00 2.33
CA ARG A 109 15.83 -17.08 2.22
C ARG A 109 16.61 -18.27 1.67
N ASP A 110 16.91 -19.20 2.57
CA ASP A 110 17.30 -20.56 2.19
C ASP A 110 16.15 -21.14 1.37
N VAL A 111 16.33 -21.12 0.05
CA VAL A 111 15.45 -21.81 -0.88
C VAL A 111 15.84 -23.27 -0.77
N ARG A 112 15.27 -23.99 0.20
CA ARG A 112 15.21 -25.44 0.08
C ARG A 112 14.26 -25.77 -1.07
N CYS A 113 14.88 -25.95 -2.23
CA CYS A 113 14.33 -26.64 -3.38
C CYS A 113 13.83 -28.04 -2.99
N LEU A 114 12.67 -28.36 -3.56
CA LEU A 114 12.27 -29.64 -4.19
C LEU A 114 12.64 -30.95 -3.46
#